data_AF-A0A560QSG9-F1
#
_entry.id   AF-A0A560QSG9-F1
#
_cell.length_a   1.000
_cell.length_b   1.000
_cell.length_c   1.000
_cell.angle_alpha   90.00
_cell.angle_beta   90.00
_cell.angle_gamma   90.00
#
_symmetry.space_group_name_H-M   'P 1'
#
loop_
_entity.id
_entity.type
_entity.pdbx_description
1 polymer ?
#
loop_
_entity_poly.entity_id
_entity_poly.type
_entity_poly.pdbx_seq_one_letter_code
_entity_poly.pdbx_strand_id
1 'polypeptide(L)'
;MSNPIRSIPALTDIIRLEQANAMMRGANLALARDDFATLSTLGFSHQHIGELKQKGGFRPSSIAQNTRMITRLRQMGDGYVQ
;
A
#
# COMPACT_ATOMS: atom_id res chain seq x y z
N MET A 1 27.97 -22.36 -0.29
CA MET A 1 26.67 -22.11 -0.95
C MET A 1 25.88 -21.18 -0.04
N SER A 2 25.90 -19.89 -0.34
CA SER A 2 25.26 -18.86 0.48
C SER A 2 23.77 -18.82 0.18
N ASN A 3 22.93 -18.84 1.22
CA ASN A 3 21.48 -18.70 1.09
C ASN A 3 21.13 -17.46 0.25
N PRO A 4 20.09 -17.51 -0.61
CA PRO A 4 19.54 -16.32 -1.21
C PRO A 4 18.78 -15.58 -0.12
N ILE A 5 19.51 -14.82 0.69
CA ILE A 5 18.92 -13.87 1.61
C ILE A 5 18.26 -12.84 0.70
N ARG A 6 16.95 -12.98 0.48
CA ARG A 6 16.10 -11.89 -0.02
C ARG A 6 16.59 -10.64 0.70
N SER A 7 17.17 -9.70 -0.04
CA SER A 7 17.86 -8.58 0.58
C SER A 7 16.88 -7.91 1.54
N ILE A 8 17.26 -7.78 2.81
CA ILE A 8 16.43 -7.22 3.89
C ILE A 8 15.73 -5.90 3.46
N PRO A 9 16.37 -5.02 2.66
CA PRO A 9 15.71 -3.85 2.07
C PRO A 9 14.50 -4.18 1.17
N ALA A 10 14.61 -5.16 0.27
CA ALA A 10 13.51 -5.53 -0.63
C ALA A 10 12.31 -6.14 0.10
N LEU A 11 12.55 -6.92 1.17
CA LEU A 11 11.47 -7.44 2.02
C LEU A 11 10.75 -6.29 2.75
N THR A 12 11.52 -5.33 3.27
CA THR A 12 10.97 -4.16 3.97
C THR A 12 10.11 -3.30 3.04
N ASP A 13 10.55 -3.10 1.80
CA ASP A 13 9.80 -2.32 0.80
C ASP A 13 8.51 -3.02 0.37
N ILE A 14 8.53 -4.35 0.22
CA ILE A 14 7.31 -5.13 -0.06
C ILE A 14 6.29 -4.95 1.06
N ILE A 15 6.71 -5.09 2.32
CA ILE A 15 5.81 -4.93 3.49
C ILE A 15 5.22 -3.52 3.52
N ARG A 16 6.03 -2.48 3.29
CA ARG A 16 5.55 -1.08 3.24
C ARG A 16 4.53 -0.86 2.14
N LEU A 17 4.77 -1.41 0.95
CA LEU A 17 3.83 -1.29 -0.19
C LEU A 17 2.53 -2.06 0.06
N GLU A 18 2.59 -3.22 0.70
CA GLU A 18 1.41 -4.01 1.10
C GLU A 18 0.56 -3.26 2.12
N GLN A 19 1.19 -2.70 3.16
CA GLN A 19 0.54 -1.86 4.15
C GLN A 19 -0.09 -0.62 3.52
N ALA A 20 0.62 0.07 2.62
CA ALA A 20 0.10 1.21 1.89
C ALA A 20 -1.15 0.84 1.08
N ASN A 21 -1.11 -0.28 0.34
CA ASN A 21 -2.26 -0.75 -0.44
C ASN A 21 -3.46 -1.12 0.44
N ALA A 22 -3.23 -1.77 1.58
CA ALA A 22 -4.29 -2.10 2.53
C ALA A 22 -4.95 -0.83 3.10
N MET A 23 -4.14 0.13 3.52
CA MET A 23 -4.61 1.42 4.02
C MET A 23 -5.39 2.20 2.95
N MET A 24 -4.85 2.30 1.72
CA MET A 24 -5.52 3.03 0.62
C MET A 24 -6.88 2.41 0.27
N ARG A 25 -6.96 1.08 0.22
CA ARG A 25 -8.23 0.38 -0.04
C ARG A 25 -9.21 0.54 1.12
N GLY A 26 -8.73 0.42 2.36
CA GLY A 26 -9.53 0.63 3.56
C GLY A 26 -10.12 2.05 3.61
N ALA A 27 -9.29 3.05 3.30
CA ALA A 27 -9.72 4.44 3.24
C ALA A 27 -10.76 4.68 2.14
N ASN A 28 -10.59 4.10 0.94
CA ASN A 28 -11.59 4.19 -0.13
C ASN A 28 -12.93 3.56 0.28
N LEU A 29 -12.90 2.40 0.94
CA LEU A 29 -14.10 1.72 1.42
C LEU A 29 -14.80 2.51 2.51
N ALA A 30 -14.06 3.04 3.48
CA ALA A 30 -14.60 3.87 4.54
C ALA A 30 -15.20 5.17 3.98
N LEU A 31 -14.51 5.82 3.04
CA LEU A 31 -15.01 7.01 2.37
C LEU A 31 -16.32 6.76 1.62
N ALA A 32 -16.44 5.63 0.90
CA ALA A 32 -17.66 5.26 0.18
C ALA A 32 -18.87 5.01 1.12
N ARG A 33 -18.63 4.83 2.41
CA ARG A 33 -19.65 4.61 3.45
C ARG A 33 -19.84 5.82 4.37
N ASP A 34 -19.16 6.94 4.10
CA ASP A 34 -19.04 8.09 5.01
C ASP A 34 -18.61 7.67 6.44
N ASP A 35 -17.78 6.62 6.56
CA ASP A 35 -17.29 6.09 7.83
C ASP A 35 -16.03 6.83 8.29
N PHE A 36 -16.25 7.99 8.89
CA PHE A 36 -15.19 8.85 9.42
C PHE A 36 -14.46 8.26 10.62
N ALA A 37 -15.08 7.34 11.36
CA ALA A 37 -14.46 6.66 12.50
C ALA A 37 -13.36 5.70 12.02
N THR A 38 -13.63 4.93 10.97
CA THR A 38 -12.62 4.07 10.34
C THR A 38 -11.50 4.90 9.72
N LEU A 39 -11.80 6.00 9.03
CA LEU A 39 -10.77 6.90 8.50
C LEU A 39 -9.88 7.48 9.61
N SER A 40 -10.46 7.88 10.74
CA SER A 40 -9.70 8.37 11.89
C SER A 40 -8.83 7.28 12.51
N THR A 41 -9.33 6.04 12.58
CA THR A 41 -8.58 4.86 13.08
C THR A 41 -7.41 4.49 12.16
N LEU A 42 -7.56 4.72 10.85
CA LEU A 42 -6.47 4.59 9.87
C LEU A 42 -5.43 5.71 9.97
N GLY A 43 -5.63 6.68 10.86
CA GLY A 43 -4.69 7.79 11.13
C GLY A 43 -4.91 9.03 10.27
N PHE A 44 -6.04 9.14 9.55
CA PHE A 44 -6.32 10.35 8.78
C PHE A 44 -6.80 11.49 9.69
N SER A 45 -6.19 12.66 9.55
CA SER A 45 -6.70 13.88 10.15
C SER A 45 -7.98 14.34 9.44
N HIS A 46 -8.77 15.18 10.12
CA HIS A 46 -9.99 15.75 9.54
C HIS A 46 -9.71 16.50 8.22
N GLN A 47 -8.57 17.21 8.13
CA GLN A 47 -8.13 17.86 6.90
C GLN A 47 -7.90 16.85 5.77
N HIS A 48 -7.14 15.78 6.04
CA HIS A 48 -6.86 14.76 5.03
C HIS A 48 -8.12 13.99 4.60
N ILE A 49 -9.07 13.77 5.51
CA ILE A 49 -10.39 13.20 5.18
C ILE A 49 -11.12 14.13 4.19
N GLY A 50 -11.14 15.44 4.45
CA GLY A 50 -11.76 16.41 3.56
C GLY A 50 -11.14 16.42 2.16
N GLU A 51 -9.81 16.36 2.08
CA GLU A 51 -9.11 16.23 0.79
C GLU A 51 -9.42 14.91 0.09
N LEU A 52 -9.45 13.81 0.84
CA LEU A 52 -9.74 12.48 0.30
C LEU A 52 -11.16 12.45 -0.28
N LYS A 53 -12.13 13.07 0.39
CA LYS A 53 -13.51 13.23 -0.09
C LYS A 53 -13.56 14.06 -1.37
N GLN A 54 -12.89 15.20 -1.41
CA GLN A 54 -12.82 16.04 -2.62
C GLN A 54 -12.19 15.32 -3.81
N LYS A 55 -11.19 14.48 -3.57
CA LYS A 55 -10.48 13.71 -4.60
C LYS A 55 -11.20 12.41 -4.98
N GLY A 56 -12.24 12.00 -4.27
CA GLY A 56 -12.95 10.74 -4.47
C GLY A 56 -12.15 9.50 -4.05
N GLY A 57 -11.29 9.64 -3.04
CA GLY A 57 -10.43 8.57 -2.56
C GLY A 57 -9.05 8.53 -3.23
N PHE A 58 -8.31 7.47 -2.92
CA PHE A 58 -7.08 7.10 -3.61
C PHE A 58 -7.38 6.56 -5.00
N ARG A 59 -6.59 7.02 -5.98
CA ARG A 59 -6.77 6.61 -7.38
C ARG A 59 -6.44 5.12 -7.54
N PRO A 60 -7.25 4.36 -8.32
CA PRO A 60 -6.97 2.95 -8.61
C PRO A 60 -5.59 2.72 -9.23
N SER A 61 -5.10 3.67 -10.04
CA SER A 61 -3.80 3.60 -10.69
C SER A 61 -2.62 3.59 -9.69
N SER A 62 -2.72 4.34 -8.58
CA SER A 62 -1.70 4.36 -7.53
C SER A 62 -1.62 3.02 -6.80
N ILE A 63 -2.77 2.41 -6.48
CA ILE A 63 -2.84 1.08 -5.86
C ILE A 63 -2.28 0.02 -6.82
N ALA A 64 -2.60 0.12 -8.11
CA ALA A 64 -2.09 -0.77 -9.15
C ALA A 64 -0.57 -0.60 -9.35
N GLN A 65 -0.04 0.62 -9.21
CA GLN A 65 1.40 0.87 -9.28
C GLN A 65 2.14 0.18 -8.13
N ASN A 66 1.69 0.32 -6.90
CA ASN A 66 2.25 -0.38 -5.75
C ASN A 66 2.20 -1.91 -5.93
N THR A 67 1.09 -2.42 -6.47
CA THR A 67 0.93 -3.86 -6.78
C THR A 67 1.98 -4.34 -7.78
N ARG A 68 2.22 -3.58 -8.86
CA ARG A 68 3.26 -3.87 -9.84
C ARG A 68 4.67 -3.83 -9.22
N MET A 69 4.92 -2.88 -8.32
CA MET A 69 6.21 -2.77 -7.62
C MET A 69 6.44 -3.96 -6.68
N ILE A 70 5.43 -4.40 -5.94
CA ILE A 70 5.49 -5.62 -5.11
C ILE A 70 5.85 -6.83 -5.98
N THR A 71 5.16 -7.03 -7.11
CA THR A 71 5.46 -8.14 -8.03
C THR A 71 6.90 -8.07 -8.55
N ARG A 72 7.38 -6.89 -8.94
CA ARG A 72 8.76 -6.70 -9.40
C ARG A 72 9.78 -7.02 -8.31
N LEU A 73 9.57 -6.55 -7.08
CA LEU A 73 10.47 -6.80 -5.96
C LEU A 73 10.49 -8.30 -5.57
N ARG A 74 9.35 -8.98 -5.67
CA ARG A 74 9.26 -10.44 -5.49
C ARG A 74 10.10 -11.16 -6.55
N GLN A 75 9.89 -10.85 -7.83
CA GLN A 75 10.65 -11.42 -8.96
C GLN A 75 12.16 -11.17 -8.86
N MET A 76 12.57 -9.97 -8.42
CA MET A 76 13.98 -9.68 -8.20
C MET A 76 14.55 -10.53 -7.06
N GLY A 77 13.83 -10.67 -5.95
CA GLY A 77 14.23 -11.54 -4.85
C GLY A 77 14.33 -13.02 -5.25
N ASP A 78 13.46 -13.48 -6.16
CA ASP A 78 13.43 -14.85 -6.66
C ASP A 78 14.47 -15.09 -7.78
N GLY A 79 14.84 -14.03 -8.53
CA GLY A 79 15.82 -14.07 -9.61
C GLY A 79 17.29 -14.14 -9.16
N TYR A 80 17.59 -13.80 -7.90
CA TYR A 80 18.91 -14.04 -7.29
C TYR A 80 19.08 -15.48 -6.76
N VAL A 81 18.09 -16.34 -6.96
CA VAL A 81 18.08 -17.75 -6.49
C VAL A 81 18.50 -18.74 -7.59
N GLN A 82 18.73 -18.28 -8.82
CA GLN A 82 19.17 -19.11 -9.95
C GLN A 82 20.62 -18.85 -10.34
#